data_AF-A0AAR5P5M6-F1
#
_entry.id   AF-A0AAR5P5M6-F1
#
_cell.length_a   1.000
_cell.length_b   1.000
_cell.length_c   1.000
_cell.angle_alpha   90.00
_cell.angle_beta   90.00
_cell.angle_gamma   90.00
#
_symmetry.space_group_name_H-M   'P 1'
#
loop_
_entity.id
_entity.type
_entity.pdbx_description
1 polymer ?
#
loop_
_entity_poly.entity_id
_entity_poly.type
_entity_poly.pdbx_seq_one_letter_code
_entity_poly.pdbx_strand_id
1 'polypeptide(L)'
;MESQFFVKIASNKETRDKYQKALQDRYYGNLASHMKRFDLNPEAIYFRKDFDEDLRNTKHSASLLAYLYGCFILSDPKFREEVIQDPDKTNYYLVTHQDKFLDVALQDENFKGRITGILQDLLDCIKTES
;
A
#
# COMPACT_ATOMS: atom_id res chain seq x y z
N MET A 1 9.93 -1.33 -3.03
CA MET A 1 8.52 -1.13 -3.45
C MET A 1 7.52 -1.91 -2.59
N GLU A 2 7.64 -3.24 -2.48
CA GLU A 2 6.66 -4.10 -1.78
C GLU A 2 6.42 -3.69 -0.32
N SER A 3 7.47 -3.42 0.46
CA SER A 3 7.34 -2.99 1.85
C SER A 3 6.51 -1.71 2.00
N GLN A 4 6.68 -0.74 1.08
CA GLN A 4 5.90 0.50 1.09
C GLN A 4 4.44 0.28 0.70
N PHE A 5 4.19 -0.59 -0.27
CA PHE A 5 2.83 -0.97 -0.64
C PHE A 5 2.09 -1.61 0.55
N PHE A 6 2.71 -2.60 1.20
CA PHE A 6 2.10 -3.27 2.35
C PHE A 6 1.86 -2.33 3.52
N VAL A 7 2.81 -1.45 3.83
CA VAL A 7 2.60 -0.44 4.89
C VAL A 7 1.37 0.41 4.58
N LYS A 8 1.17 0.86 3.34
CA LYS A 8 0.01 1.67 2.95
C LYS A 8 -1.32 0.90 3.02
N ILE A 9 -1.34 -0.35 2.55
CA ILE A 9 -2.53 -1.21 2.58
C ILE A 9 -2.84 -1.75 3.97
N ALA A 10 -1.87 -1.84 4.88
CA ALA A 10 -2.10 -2.34 6.24
C ALA A 10 -2.42 -1.25 7.27
N SER A 11 -2.00 0.01 7.03
CA SER A 11 -2.14 1.10 8.01
C SER A 11 -3.00 2.27 7.53
N ASN A 12 -3.51 3.08 8.46
CA ASN A 12 -4.10 4.38 8.15
C ASN A 12 -3.02 5.47 8.03
N LYS A 13 -3.38 6.65 7.53
CA LYS A 13 -2.42 7.76 7.33
C LYS A 13 -1.76 8.20 8.63
N GLU A 14 -2.52 8.38 9.71
CA GLU A 14 -1.99 8.79 11.02
C GLU A 14 -0.85 7.86 11.49
N THR A 15 -1.05 6.55 11.35
CA THR A 15 -0.04 5.54 11.69
C THR A 15 1.21 5.70 10.83
N ARG A 16 1.06 5.96 9.53
CA ARG A 16 2.21 6.19 8.63
C ARG A 16 2.95 7.46 9.01
N ASP A 17 2.24 8.56 9.15
CA ASP A 17 2.83 9.86 9.49
C ASP A 17 3.65 9.77 10.79
N LYS A 18 3.20 8.97 11.76
CA LYS A 18 3.90 8.78 13.04
C LYS A 18 5.02 7.72 13.01
N TYR A 19 4.85 6.61 12.29
CA TYR A 19 5.70 5.43 12.45
C TYR A 19 6.37 4.93 11.16
N GLN A 20 6.16 5.56 10.00
CA GLN A 20 6.70 5.11 8.70
C GLN A 20 8.21 4.86 8.77
N LYS A 21 8.98 5.84 9.28
CA LYS A 21 10.44 5.73 9.36
C LYS A 21 10.87 4.59 10.29
N ALA A 22 10.25 4.48 11.45
CA ALA A 22 10.54 3.40 12.40
C ALA A 22 10.24 2.01 11.81
N LEU A 23 9.16 1.88 11.03
CA LEU A 23 8.81 0.64 10.32
C LEU A 23 9.83 0.31 9.23
N GLN A 24 10.27 1.30 8.45
CA GLN A 24 11.30 1.15 7.42
C GLN A 24 12.65 0.74 8.03
N ASP A 25 13.07 1.39 9.11
CA ASP A 25 14.29 1.06 9.85
C ASP A 25 14.25 -0.36 10.39
N ARG A 26 13.12 -0.75 10.99
CA ARG A 26 12.92 -2.11 11.50
C ARG A 26 12.91 -3.15 10.38
N TYR A 27 12.31 -2.83 9.23
CA TYR A 27 12.32 -3.72 8.07
C TYR A 27 13.75 -4.00 7.58
N TYR A 28 14.54 -2.94 7.38
CA TYR A 28 15.94 -3.10 6.97
C TYR A 28 16.76 -3.85 8.02
N GLY A 29 16.61 -3.50 9.30
CA GLY A 29 17.30 -4.18 10.40
C GLY A 29 16.99 -5.68 10.44
N ASN A 30 15.72 -6.05 10.26
CA ASN A 30 15.32 -7.44 10.15
C ASN A 30 15.93 -8.12 8.92
N LEU A 31 15.86 -7.49 7.74
CA LEU A 31 16.44 -8.04 6.51
C LEU A 31 17.95 -8.29 6.66
N ALA A 32 18.69 -7.29 7.14
CA ALA A 32 20.12 -7.40 7.39
C ALA A 32 20.45 -8.47 8.43
N SER A 33 19.64 -8.60 9.49
CA SER A 33 19.80 -9.66 10.48
C SER A 33 19.56 -11.05 9.89
N HIS A 34 18.59 -11.21 8.99
CA HIS A 34 18.35 -12.49 8.32
C HIS A 34 19.48 -12.83 7.35
N MET A 35 19.96 -11.87 6.56
CA MET A 35 21.13 -12.06 5.69
C MET A 35 22.34 -12.58 6.48
N LYS A 36 22.65 -11.94 7.62
CA LYS A 36 23.75 -12.39 8.50
C LYS A 36 23.57 -13.82 9.02
N ARG A 37 22.33 -14.25 9.30
CA ARG A 37 22.04 -15.63 9.74
C ARG A 37 22.30 -16.68 8.66
N PHE A 38 22.35 -16.28 7.39
CA PHE A 38 22.71 -17.11 6.25
C PHE A 38 24.15 -16.85 5.77
N ASP A 39 25.02 -16.30 6.63
CA ASP A 39 26.41 -15.96 6.33
C ASP A 39 26.60 -14.97 5.16
N LEU A 40 25.59 -14.15 4.91
CA LEU A 40 25.62 -13.10 3.89
C LEU A 40 26.00 -11.74 4.50
N ASN A 41 26.81 -10.96 3.78
CA ASN A 41 27.14 -9.59 4.19
C ASN A 41 26.10 -8.59 3.63
N PRO A 42 25.21 -8.02 4.47
CA PRO A 42 24.19 -7.09 4.00
C PRO A 42 24.80 -5.81 3.40
N GLU A 43 25.96 -5.36 3.90
CA GLU A 43 26.60 -4.14 3.37
C GLU A 43 27.22 -4.37 1.97
N ALA A 44 27.44 -5.62 1.57
CA ALA A 44 27.92 -5.96 0.24
C ALA A 44 26.78 -6.28 -0.74
N ILE A 45 25.64 -6.76 -0.24
CA ILE A 45 24.52 -7.23 -1.07
C ILE A 45 23.46 -6.14 -1.24
N TYR A 46 23.10 -5.47 -0.14
CA TYR A 46 22.05 -4.46 -0.13
C TYR A 46 22.32 -3.43 0.95
N PHE A 47 23.21 -2.49 0.62
CA PHE A 47 23.69 -1.47 1.52
C PHE A 47 22.55 -0.56 1.99
N ARG A 48 22.67 -0.02 3.20
CA ARG A 48 21.59 0.78 3.80
C ARG A 48 21.19 1.98 2.92
N LYS A 49 22.16 2.62 2.29
CA LYS A 49 21.94 3.77 1.42
C LYS A 49 21.08 3.41 0.20
N ASP A 50 21.31 2.23 -0.37
CA ASP A 50 20.57 1.75 -1.54
C ASP A 50 19.12 1.46 -1.17
N PHE A 51 18.89 0.86 0.00
CA PHE A 51 17.55 0.70 0.55
C PHE A 51 16.83 2.04 0.74
N ASP A 52 17.49 3.04 1.32
CA ASP A 52 16.89 4.36 1.52
C ASP A 52 16.61 5.06 0.18
N GLU A 53 17.43 4.83 -0.85
CA GLU A 53 17.21 5.32 -2.21
C GLU A 53 16.02 4.63 -2.88
N ASP A 54 15.93 3.31 -2.80
CA ASP A 54 14.77 2.56 -3.28
C ASP A 54 13.47 3.00 -2.60
N LEU A 55 13.51 3.29 -1.30
CA LEU A 55 12.36 3.84 -0.59
C LEU A 55 11.93 5.20 -1.16
N ARG A 56 12.87 6.09 -1.50
CA ARG A 56 12.52 7.37 -2.15
C ARG A 56 11.94 7.13 -3.54
N ASN A 57 12.64 6.37 -4.38
CA ASN A 57 12.30 6.16 -5.78
C ASN A 57 10.97 5.41 -5.95
N THR A 58 10.64 4.51 -5.02
CA THR A 58 9.42 3.69 -5.12
C THR A 58 8.22 4.25 -4.36
N LYS A 59 8.35 5.38 -3.65
CA LYS A 59 7.26 5.95 -2.82
C LYS A 59 6.03 6.30 -3.65
N HIS A 60 6.24 6.91 -4.82
CA HIS A 60 5.17 7.34 -5.73
C HIS A 60 4.44 6.13 -6.29
N SER A 61 5.18 5.18 -6.89
CA SER A 61 4.64 3.95 -7.45
C SER A 61 3.91 3.13 -6.39
N ALA A 62 4.46 3.02 -5.16
CA ALA A 62 3.80 2.31 -4.07
C ALA A 62 2.49 2.98 -3.63
N SER A 63 2.42 4.32 -3.66
CA SER A 63 1.18 5.05 -3.35
C SER A 63 0.12 4.84 -4.42
N LEU A 64 0.52 4.88 -5.70
CA LEU A 64 -0.38 4.62 -6.82
C LEU A 64 -0.91 3.19 -6.80
N LEU A 65 -0.04 2.19 -6.62
CA LEU A 65 -0.45 0.79 -6.50
C LEU A 65 -1.35 0.56 -5.28
N ALA A 66 -1.04 1.18 -4.13
CA ALA A 66 -1.88 1.09 -2.95
C ALA A 66 -3.27 1.71 -3.18
N TYR A 67 -3.38 2.77 -3.99
CA TYR A 67 -4.68 3.31 -4.37
C TYR A 67 -5.45 2.34 -5.27
N LEU A 68 -4.85 1.90 -6.37
CA LEU A 68 -5.47 1.01 -7.35
C LEU A 68 -5.98 -0.29 -6.73
N TYR A 69 -5.12 -0.97 -5.96
CA TYR A 69 -5.49 -2.21 -5.28
C TYR A 69 -6.28 -1.97 -3.99
N GLY A 70 -6.04 -0.85 -3.30
CA GLY A 70 -6.72 -0.52 -2.05
C GLY A 70 -8.22 -0.37 -2.23
N CYS A 71 -8.68 0.20 -3.36
CA CYS A 71 -10.10 0.30 -3.68
C CYS A 71 -10.82 -1.05 -3.59
N PHE A 72 -10.13 -2.14 -3.93
CA PHE A 72 -10.68 -3.49 -3.86
C PHE A 72 -10.33 -4.23 -2.56
N ILE A 73 -9.08 -4.15 -2.11
CA ILE A 73 -8.61 -4.88 -0.91
C ILE A 73 -9.26 -4.36 0.37
N LEU A 74 -9.60 -3.08 0.41
CA LEU A 74 -10.13 -2.44 1.62
C LEU A 74 -11.65 -2.41 1.66
N SER A 75 -12.34 -2.84 0.59
CA SER A 75 -13.80 -2.93 0.61
C SER A 75 -14.27 -3.98 1.61
N ASP A 76 -15.56 -3.90 1.98
CA ASP A 76 -16.18 -4.84 2.90
C ASP A 76 -15.89 -6.30 2.46
N PRO A 77 -15.39 -7.16 3.37
CA PRO A 77 -15.00 -8.52 3.01
C PRO A 77 -16.14 -9.35 2.44
N LYS A 78 -17.38 -9.19 2.93
CA LYS A 78 -18.53 -9.96 2.45
C LYS A 78 -18.92 -9.51 1.06
N PHE A 79 -19.01 -8.20 0.84
CA PHE A 79 -19.26 -7.65 -0.48
C PHE A 79 -18.18 -8.09 -1.49
N ARG A 80 -16.90 -8.03 -1.11
CA ARG A 80 -15.81 -8.50 -1.96
C ARG A 80 -15.96 -9.98 -2.31
N GLU A 81 -16.28 -10.83 -1.33
CA GLU A 81 -16.47 -12.27 -1.55
C GLU A 81 -17.62 -12.53 -2.53
N GLU A 82 -18.76 -11.85 -2.33
CA GLU A 82 -19.92 -11.95 -3.22
C GLU A 82 -19.61 -11.52 -4.66
N VAL A 83 -18.77 -10.49 -4.84
CA VAL A 83 -18.35 -10.03 -6.18
C VAL A 83 -17.41 -11.04 -6.83
N ILE A 84 -16.42 -11.58 -6.09
CA ILE A 84 -15.40 -12.49 -6.63
C ILE A 84 -15.99 -13.84 -7.03
N GLN A 85 -16.91 -14.38 -6.23
CA GLN A 85 -17.43 -15.74 -6.43
C GLN A 85 -18.42 -15.84 -7.60
N ASP A 86 -18.92 -14.71 -8.09
CA ASP A 86 -19.91 -14.62 -9.16
C ASP A 86 -19.29 -13.89 -10.37
N PRO A 87 -19.00 -14.59 -11.49
CA PRO A 87 -18.42 -13.99 -12.68
C PRO A 87 -19.23 -12.83 -13.26
N ASP A 88 -20.57 -12.88 -13.17
CA ASP A 88 -21.44 -11.84 -13.69
C ASP A 88 -21.33 -10.58 -12.82
N LYS A 89 -21.28 -10.74 -11.49
CA LYS A 89 -21.02 -9.63 -10.56
C LYS A 89 -19.60 -9.07 -10.70
N THR A 90 -18.60 -9.92 -10.89
CA THR A 90 -17.23 -9.49 -11.19
C THR A 90 -17.20 -8.60 -12.41
N ASN A 91 -17.81 -9.04 -13.53
CA ASN A 91 -17.87 -8.25 -14.75
C ASN A 91 -18.64 -6.94 -14.52
N TYR A 92 -19.79 -6.99 -13.86
CA TYR A 92 -20.61 -5.83 -13.56
C TYR A 92 -19.85 -4.78 -12.74
N TYR A 93 -19.33 -5.15 -11.56
CA TYR A 93 -18.74 -4.19 -10.63
C TYR A 93 -17.30 -3.78 -10.98
N LEU A 94 -16.50 -4.66 -11.58
CA LEU A 94 -15.06 -4.39 -11.78
C LEU A 94 -14.71 -3.99 -13.22
N VAL A 95 -15.58 -4.30 -14.19
CA VAL A 95 -15.32 -4.03 -15.62
C VAL A 95 -16.29 -3.00 -16.20
N THR A 96 -17.60 -3.18 -16.00
CA THR A 96 -18.62 -2.36 -16.70
C THR A 96 -19.13 -1.16 -15.88
N HIS A 97 -19.25 -1.31 -14.56
CA HIS A 97 -19.85 -0.32 -13.66
C HIS A 97 -19.02 -0.12 -12.39
N GLN A 98 -17.77 0.33 -12.57
CA GLN A 98 -16.85 0.63 -11.47
C GLN A 98 -17.37 1.73 -10.53
N ASP A 99 -18.20 2.64 -11.05
CA ASP A 99 -18.93 3.63 -10.24
C ASP A 99 -19.88 2.96 -9.23
N LYS A 100 -20.57 1.89 -9.62
CA LYS A 100 -21.46 1.14 -8.72
C LYS A 100 -20.70 0.39 -7.64
N PHE A 101 -19.49 -0.07 -7.94
CA PHE A 101 -18.61 -0.62 -6.92
C PHE A 101 -18.26 0.44 -5.87
N LEU A 102 -17.92 1.66 -6.31
CA LEU A 102 -17.60 2.76 -5.41
C LEU A 102 -18.83 3.22 -4.61
N ASP A 103 -20.03 3.26 -5.20
CA ASP A 103 -21.28 3.58 -4.49
C ASP A 103 -21.49 2.68 -3.26
N VAL A 104 -21.16 1.39 -3.39
CA VAL A 104 -21.22 0.41 -2.29
C VAL A 104 -20.04 0.57 -1.32
N ALA A 105 -18.81 0.61 -1.84
CA ALA A 105 -17.61 0.66 -1.01
C ALA A 105 -17.54 1.93 -0.14
N LEU A 106 -18.00 3.08 -0.66
CA LEU A 106 -18.01 4.36 0.05
C LEU A 106 -19.02 4.43 1.21
N GLN A 107 -19.91 3.43 1.36
CA GLN A 107 -20.77 3.32 2.55
C GLN A 107 -20.00 2.89 3.80
N ASP A 108 -18.81 2.29 3.65
CA ASP A 108 -17.93 1.94 4.76
C ASP A 108 -16.99 3.12 5.10
N GLU A 109 -17.18 3.71 6.28
CA GLU A 109 -16.35 4.82 6.77
C GLU A 109 -14.89 4.39 7.00
N ASN A 110 -14.62 3.12 7.32
CA ASN A 110 -13.25 2.62 7.40
C ASN A 110 -12.61 2.60 6.00
N PHE A 111 -13.28 2.01 5.00
CA PHE A 111 -12.83 2.07 3.60
C PHE A 111 -12.52 3.51 3.16
N LYS A 112 -13.48 4.42 3.36
CA LYS A 112 -13.39 5.83 2.98
C LYS A 112 -12.19 6.50 3.64
N GLY A 113 -12.04 6.39 4.96
CA GLY A 113 -10.90 6.96 5.68
C GLY A 113 -9.55 6.41 5.21
N ARG A 114 -9.49 5.11 4.94
CA ARG A 114 -8.27 4.45 4.45
C ARG A 114 -7.88 4.92 3.04
N ILE A 115 -8.84 4.98 2.10
CA ILE A 115 -8.60 5.46 0.73
C ILE A 115 -8.28 6.95 0.70
N THR A 116 -8.99 7.78 1.47
CA THR A 116 -8.66 9.21 1.59
C THR A 116 -7.22 9.41 2.07
N GLY A 117 -6.78 8.65 3.07
CA GLY A 117 -5.39 8.73 3.55
C GLY A 117 -4.35 8.30 2.50
N ILE A 118 -4.66 7.30 1.66
CA ILE A 118 -3.77 6.89 0.56
C ILE A 118 -3.72 7.98 -0.54
N LEU A 119 -4.87 8.55 -0.89
CA LEU A 119 -4.94 9.65 -1.86
C LEU A 119 -4.18 10.90 -1.38
N GLN A 120 -4.28 11.23 -0.09
CA GLN A 120 -3.50 12.32 0.51
C GLN A 120 -2.00 12.06 0.38
N ASP A 121 -1.52 10.86 0.68
CA ASP A 121 -0.10 10.53 0.49
C ASP A 121 0.35 10.65 -0.97
N LEU A 122 -0.52 10.28 -1.92
CA LEU A 122 -0.24 10.41 -3.36
C LEU A 122 -0.16 11.89 -3.77
N LEU A 123 -1.07 12.73 -3.27
CA LEU A 123 -1.06 14.17 -3.50
C LEU A 123 0.17 14.83 -2.88
N ASP A 124 0.55 14.44 -1.66
CA ASP A 124 1.75 14.94 -0.99
C ASP A 124 2.99 14.62 -1.84
N CYS A 125 3.06 13.39 -2.35
CA CYS A 125 4.09 12.95 -3.29
C CYS A 125 4.20 13.88 -4.52
N ILE A 126 3.08 14.22 -5.16
CA ILE A 126 3.07 15.09 -6.35
C ILE A 126 3.49 16.53 -5.98
N LYS A 127 3.00 17.06 -4.85
CA LYS A 127 3.28 18.44 -4.43
C LYS A 127 4.72 18.67 -3.99
N THR A 128 5.44 17.63 -3.56
CA THR A 128 6.84 17.77 -3.13
C THR A 128 7.79 18.02 -4.32
N GLU A 129 7.30 17.91 -5.56
CA GLU A 129 8.04 18.18 -6.80
C GLU A 129 7.69 19.53 -7.44
N SER A 130 6.88 20.36 -6.78
CA SER A 130 6.49 21.73 -7.22
C SER A 130 7.31 22.80 -6.49
#